data_AF-A0A364NMY8-F1
#
_entry.id   AF-A0A364NMY8-F1
#
_cell.length_a   1.000
_cell.length_b   1.000
_cell.length_c   1.000
_cell.angle_alpha   90.00
_cell.angle_beta   90.00
_cell.angle_gamma   90.00
#
_symmetry.space_group_name_H-M   'P 1'
#
loop_
_entity.id
_entity.type
_entity.pdbx_description
1 polymer ?
#
loop_
_entity_poly.entity_id
_entity_poly.type
_entity_poly.pdbx_seq_one_letter_code
_entity_poly.pdbx_strand_id
1 'polypeptide(L)'
;MFILNFLRLPLFILCFAVLLWGLLRPESPPDFFDHSDKWMHLIAFLGFALVSRFAFMSLRGVWVWPLLFLAAPGLEYLQHFVQPNRTFSWADVAANITGVLIALGVWAVIGRYLHSWCTTKD
;
A
#
# COMPACT_ATOMS: atom_id res chain seq x y z
N MET A 1 21.84 9.57 -6.23
CA MET A 1 21.70 8.40 -5.32
C MET A 1 21.48 8.81 -3.87
N PHE A 2 22.21 9.80 -3.34
CA PHE A 2 22.09 10.28 -1.95
C PHE A 2 20.68 10.81 -1.62
N ILE A 3 20.18 11.83 -2.33
CA ILE A 3 18.84 12.45 -2.12
C ILE A 3 17.71 11.41 -2.14
N LEU A 4 17.71 10.51 -3.11
CA LEU A 4 16.72 9.44 -3.22
C LEU A 4 16.71 8.53 -1.99
N ASN A 5 17.85 8.33 -1.32
CA ASN A 5 17.93 7.48 -0.13
C ASN A 5 17.38 8.19 1.12
N PHE A 6 17.58 9.51 1.23
CA PHE A 6 17.02 10.31 2.33
C PHE A 6 15.51 10.48 2.24
N LEU A 7 14.92 10.44 1.04
CA LEU A 7 13.48 10.68 0.85
C LEU A 7 12.61 9.43 1.05
N ARG A 8 13.16 8.21 0.96
CA ARG A 8 12.32 6.99 0.94
C ARG A 8 11.62 6.75 2.26
N LEU A 9 12.37 6.84 3.37
CA LEU A 9 11.83 6.57 4.69
C LEU A 9 10.87 7.67 5.15
N PRO A 10 11.16 8.97 5.00
CA PRO A 10 10.18 10.02 5.25
C PRO A 10 8.90 9.87 4.43
N LEU A 11 9.00 9.54 3.13
CA LEU A 11 7.83 9.29 2.29
C LEU A 11 7.01 8.11 2.80
N PHE A 12 7.67 7.00 3.19
CA PHE A 12 6.99 5.87 3.80
C PHE A 12 6.30 6.23 5.11
N ILE A 13 6.98 6.93 6.02
CA ILE A 13 6.40 7.36 7.30
C ILE A 13 5.19 8.24 7.05
N LEU A 14 5.29 9.20 6.13
CA LEU A 14 4.19 10.09 5.77
C LEU A 14 3.00 9.31 5.18
N CYS A 15 3.24 8.44 4.19
CA CYS A 15 2.19 7.61 3.59
C CYS A 15 1.55 6.67 4.62
N PHE A 16 2.35 6.09 5.52
CA PHE A 16 1.84 5.23 6.58
C PHE A 16 0.98 6.01 7.57
N ALA A 17 1.41 7.20 7.98
CA ALA A 17 0.64 8.07 8.85
C ALA A 17 -0.69 8.49 8.21
N VAL A 18 -0.68 8.86 6.92
CA VAL A 18 -1.90 9.21 6.16
C VAL A 18 -2.84 8.01 6.03
N LEU A 19 -2.30 6.82 5.73
CA LEU A 19 -3.08 5.58 5.67
C LEU A 19 -3.76 5.29 7.01
N LEU A 20 -2.99 5.30 8.11
CA LEU A 20 -3.52 5.05 9.45
C LEU A 20 -4.55 6.09 9.85
N TRP A 21 -4.33 7.36 9.56
CA TRP A 21 -5.29 8.42 9.83
C TRP A 21 -6.59 8.23 9.04
N GLY A 22 -6.51 7.88 7.75
CA GLY A 22 -7.69 7.65 6.92
C GLY A 22 -8.49 6.43 7.35
N LEU A 23 -7.81 5.36 7.77
CA LEU A 23 -8.43 4.11 8.18
C LEU A 23 -9.01 4.19 9.60
N LEU A 24 -8.24 4.76 10.53
CA LEU A 24 -8.56 4.78 11.95
C LEU A 24 -9.25 6.07 12.40
N ARG A 25 -9.84 6.85 11.49
CA ARG A 25 -10.73 7.94 11.89
C ARG A 25 -12.15 7.41 12.17
N PRO A 26 -12.91 8.05 13.08
CA PRO A 26 -14.23 7.55 13.47
C PRO A 26 -15.27 7.55 12.35
N GLU A 27 -15.21 8.55 11.47
CA GLU A 27 -16.21 8.76 10.43
C GLU A 27 -15.73 8.26 9.07
N SER A 28 -16.64 7.61 8.35
CA SER A 28 -16.45 7.30 6.94
C SER A 28 -16.25 8.58 6.13
N PRO A 29 -15.39 8.56 5.10
CA PRO A 29 -15.40 9.61 4.10
C PRO A 29 -16.80 9.81 3.53
N PRO A 30 -17.14 11.04 3.12
CA PRO A 30 -18.33 11.24 2.31
C PRO A 30 -18.23 10.41 1.04
N ASP A 31 -19.31 9.74 0.68
CA ASP A 31 -19.39 9.03 -0.59
C ASP A 31 -19.51 10.05 -1.72
N PHE A 32 -18.50 10.09 -2.58
CA PHE A 32 -18.51 10.97 -3.76
C PHE A 32 -19.29 10.34 -4.93
N PHE A 33 -19.35 9.02 -4.99
CA PHE A 33 -20.03 8.20 -5.99
C PHE A 33 -20.15 6.75 -5.48
N ASP A 34 -20.88 5.90 -6.19
CA ASP A 34 -21.07 4.49 -5.82
C ASP A 34 -19.73 3.77 -5.63
N HIS A 35 -19.56 3.13 -4.47
CA HIS A 35 -18.34 2.39 -4.10
C HIS A 35 -17.06 3.25 -4.03
N SER A 36 -17.18 4.58 -3.84
CA SER A 36 -16.02 5.47 -3.75
C SER A 36 -15.05 5.09 -2.62
N ASP A 37 -15.57 4.55 -1.52
CA ASP A 37 -14.77 3.98 -0.43
C ASP A 37 -13.82 2.86 -0.89
N LYS A 38 -14.30 1.92 -1.71
CA LYS A 38 -13.50 0.79 -2.23
C LYS A 38 -12.40 1.27 -3.15
N TRP A 39 -12.65 2.31 -3.94
CA TRP A 39 -11.61 2.96 -4.74
C TRP A 39 -10.56 3.65 -3.85
N MET A 40 -10.98 4.32 -2.78
CA MET A 40 -10.05 4.91 -1.81
C MET A 40 -9.18 3.83 -1.13
N HIS A 41 -9.77 2.71 -0.72
CA HIS A 41 -9.05 1.55 -0.17
C HIS A 41 -8.02 1.00 -1.15
N LEU A 42 -8.42 0.77 -2.41
CA LEU A 42 -7.53 0.29 -3.47
C LEU A 42 -6.36 1.25 -3.70
N ILE A 43 -6.64 2.54 -3.90
CA ILE A 43 -5.61 3.56 -4.18
C ILE A 43 -4.67 3.71 -2.97
N ALA A 44 -5.20 3.71 -1.76
CA ALA A 44 -4.41 3.83 -0.53
C ALA A 44 -3.45 2.66 -0.37
N PHE A 45 -3.91 1.42 -0.55
CA PHE A 45 -3.06 0.23 -0.44
C PHE A 45 -2.08 0.07 -1.62
N LEU A 46 -2.48 0.47 -2.83
CA LEU A 46 -1.58 0.54 -3.99
C LEU A 46 -0.41 1.50 -3.72
N GLY A 47 -0.72 2.74 -3.32
CA GLY A 47 0.28 3.76 -3.02
C GLY A 47 1.17 3.35 -1.84
N PHE A 48 0.56 2.88 -0.75
CA PHE A 48 1.29 2.41 0.42
C PHE A 48 2.22 1.24 0.10
N ALA A 49 1.78 0.25 -0.68
CA ALA A 49 2.59 -0.89 -1.06
C ALA A 49 3.79 -0.51 -1.94
N LEU A 50 3.59 0.38 -2.92
CA LEU A 50 4.68 0.91 -3.76
C LEU A 50 5.72 1.67 -2.94
N VAL A 51 5.26 2.57 -2.06
CA VAL A 51 6.15 3.37 -1.20
C VAL A 51 6.88 2.48 -0.20
N SER A 52 6.20 1.48 0.38
CA SER A 52 6.82 0.50 1.28
C SER A 52 7.92 -0.28 0.57
N ARG A 53 7.65 -0.78 -0.64
CA ARG A 53 8.65 -1.51 -1.41
C ARG A 53 9.83 -0.62 -1.78
N PHE A 54 9.60 0.65 -2.11
CA PHE A 54 10.64 1.63 -2.38
C PHE A 54 11.49 1.93 -1.14
N ALA A 55 10.87 2.14 0.03
CA ALA A 55 11.56 2.40 1.29
C ALA A 55 12.45 1.24 1.73
N PHE A 56 11.98 0.01 1.56
CA PHE A 56 12.70 -1.20 1.97
C PHE A 56 13.38 -1.90 0.80
N MET A 57 13.90 -1.15 -0.18
CA MET A 57 14.42 -1.77 -1.41
C MET A 57 15.58 -2.76 -1.16
N SER A 58 16.36 -2.54 -0.10
CA SER A 58 17.47 -3.41 0.33
C SER A 58 17.00 -4.76 0.89
N LEU A 59 15.76 -4.84 1.39
CA LEU A 59 15.17 -6.11 1.81
C LEU A 59 14.70 -6.91 0.60
N ARG A 60 14.86 -8.23 0.69
CA ARG A 60 14.31 -9.16 -0.30
C ARG A 60 12.78 -9.02 -0.30
N GLY A 61 12.17 -8.98 -1.49
CA GLY A 61 10.72 -8.79 -1.64
C GLY A 61 9.88 -9.81 -0.87
N VAL A 62 10.41 -11.02 -0.65
CA VAL A 62 9.75 -12.09 0.15
C VAL A 62 9.47 -11.70 1.59
N TRP A 63 10.15 -10.68 2.13
CA TRP A 63 9.86 -10.16 3.48
C TRP A 63 8.85 -9.02 3.47
N VAL A 64 8.76 -8.27 2.37
CA VAL A 64 7.93 -7.06 2.29
C VAL A 64 6.51 -7.40 1.81
N TRP A 65 6.39 -8.17 0.74
CA TRP A 65 5.09 -8.43 0.10
C TRP A 65 4.12 -9.23 0.96
N PRO A 66 4.54 -10.31 1.67
CA PRO A 66 3.63 -11.01 2.56
C PRO A 66 3.13 -10.14 3.72
N LEU A 67 3.98 -9.25 4.27
CA LEU A 67 3.56 -8.31 5.30
C LEU A 67 2.50 -7.34 4.79
N LEU A 68 2.69 -6.78 3.59
CA LEU A 68 1.69 -5.89 2.96
C LEU A 68 0.38 -6.63 2.66
N PHE A 69 0.47 -7.87 2.19
CA PHE A 69 -0.70 -8.70 1.92
C PHE A 69 -1.49 -9.02 3.19
N LEU A 70 -0.80 -9.35 4.29
CA LEU A 70 -1.42 -9.60 5.60
C LEU A 70 -1.95 -8.31 6.25
N ALA A 71 -1.34 -7.16 5.97
CA ALA A 71 -1.82 -5.87 6.47
C ALA A 71 -3.20 -5.51 5.91
N ALA A 72 -3.57 -5.96 4.70
CA ALA A 72 -4.86 -5.67 4.09
C ALA A 72 -6.07 -6.12 4.94
N PRO A 73 -6.21 -7.40 5.33
CA PRO A 73 -7.25 -7.83 6.27
C PRO A 73 -6.96 -7.41 7.71
N GLY A 74 -5.68 -7.35 8.13
CA GLY A 74 -5.31 -7.01 9.49
C GLY A 74 -5.70 -5.58 9.88
N LEU A 75 -5.51 -4.62 8.97
CA LEU A 75 -5.86 -3.23 9.19
C LEU A 75 -7.37 -2.99 9.11
N GLU A 76 -8.10 -3.74 8.29
CA GLU A 76 -9.57 -3.71 8.27
C GLU A 76 -10.15 -4.24 9.60
N TYR A 77 -9.59 -5.35 10.10
CA TYR A 77 -9.96 -5.88 11.41
C TYR A 77 -9.62 -4.89 12.54
N LEU A 78 -8.45 -4.25 12.47
CA LEU A 78 -8.05 -3.23 13.42
C LEU A 78 -8.99 -2.02 13.38
N GLN A 79 -9.39 -1.56 12.20
CA GLN A 79 -10.37 -0.49 12.04
C GLN A 79 -11.68 -0.85 12.74
N HIS A 80 -12.22 -2.04 12.46
CA HIS A 80 -13.45 -2.51 13.10
C HIS A 80 -13.35 -2.57 14.63
N PHE A 81 -12.20 -3.01 15.14
CA PHE A 81 -11.97 -3.11 16.59
C PHE A 81 -11.81 -1.75 17.27
N VAL A 82 -11.09 -0.82 16.63
CA VAL A 82 -10.76 0.50 17.20
C VAL A 82 -11.88 1.52 17.00
N GLN A 83 -12.66 1.41 15.92
CA GLN A 83 -13.69 2.37 15.55
C GLN A 83 -15.09 1.75 15.65
N PRO A 84 -15.85 2.02 16.73
CA PRO A 84 -17.17 1.43 16.96
C PRO A 84 -18.19 1.68 15.84
N ASN A 85 -18.02 2.78 15.10
CA ASN A 85 -18.90 3.17 14.00
C ASN A 85 -18.48 2.57 12.64
N ARG A 86 -17.41 1.78 12.60
CA ARG A 86 -16.92 1.12 11.39
C ARG A 86 -17.15 -0.38 11.50
N THR A 87 -17.70 -0.96 10.44
CA THR A 87 -17.93 -2.41 10.36
C THR A 87 -16.87 -3.04 9.46
N PHE A 88 -16.48 -4.26 9.81
CA PHE A 88 -15.58 -5.05 8.97
C PHE A 88 -16.23 -5.36 7.63
N SER A 89 -15.50 -5.15 6.53
CA SER A 89 -16.00 -5.31 5.18
C SER A 89 -15.07 -6.17 4.32
N TRP A 90 -15.56 -7.32 3.86
CA TRP A 90 -14.84 -8.17 2.91
C TRP A 90 -14.56 -7.48 1.58
N ALA A 91 -15.43 -6.55 1.16
CA ALA A 91 -15.22 -5.76 -0.05
C ALA A 91 -14.01 -4.82 0.10
N ASP A 92 -13.83 -4.23 1.28
CA ASP A 92 -12.70 -3.34 1.55
C ASP A 92 -11.41 -4.13 1.72
N VAL A 93 -11.45 -5.33 2.33
CA VAL A 93 -10.33 -6.28 2.29
C VAL A 93 -9.92 -6.63 0.85
N ALA A 94 -10.89 -6.94 -0.02
CA ALA A 94 -10.63 -7.27 -1.42
C ALA A 94 -10.01 -6.07 -2.16
N ALA A 95 -10.49 -4.85 -1.91
CA ALA A 95 -9.92 -3.63 -2.47
C ALA A 95 -8.47 -3.40 -2.00
N ASN A 96 -8.21 -3.55 -0.70
CA ASN A 96 -6.87 -3.46 -0.10
C ASN A 96 -5.90 -4.47 -0.73
N ILE A 97 -6.29 -5.75 -0.79
CA ILE A 97 -5.48 -6.82 -1.41
C ILE A 97 -5.22 -6.52 -2.89
N THR A 98 -6.24 -6.09 -3.62
CA THR A 98 -6.12 -5.75 -5.04
C THR A 98 -5.09 -4.64 -5.24
N GLY A 99 -5.12 -3.59 -4.40
CA GLY A 99 -4.11 -2.53 -4.42
C GLY A 99 -2.68 -3.06 -4.24
N VAL A 100 -2.47 -3.97 -3.27
CA VAL A 100 -1.16 -4.60 -3.02
C VAL A 100 -0.71 -5.46 -4.21
N LEU A 101 -1.62 -6.23 -4.82
CA LEU A 101 -1.29 -7.08 -5.97
C LEU A 101 -0.95 -6.26 -7.21
N ILE A 102 -1.66 -5.17 -7.46
CA ILE A 102 -1.32 -4.23 -8.54
C ILE A 102 0.05 -3.61 -8.28
N ALA A 103 0.36 -3.19 -7.05
CA ALA A 103 1.66 -2.67 -6.69
C ALA A 103 2.79 -3.67 -6.96
N LEU A 104 2.57 -4.94 -6.61
CA LEU A 104 3.51 -6.03 -6.87
C LEU A 104 3.74 -6.21 -8.39
N GLY A 105 2.67 -6.21 -9.18
CA GLY A 105 2.74 -6.29 -10.64
C GLY A 105 3.55 -5.13 -11.24
N VAL A 106 3.24 -3.90 -10.85
CA VAL A 106 3.96 -2.69 -11.27
C VAL A 106 5.44 -2.79 -10.90
N TRP A 107 5.76 -3.18 -9.67
CA TRP A 107 7.15 -3.32 -9.22
C TRP A 107 7.91 -4.40 -9.99
N ALA A 108 7.26 -5.54 -10.27
CA ALA A 108 7.86 -6.63 -11.04
C ALA A 108 8.19 -6.19 -12.47
N VAL A 109 7.29 -5.43 -13.11
CA VAL A 109 7.51 -4.86 -14.45
C VAL A 109 8.68 -3.88 -14.44
N ILE A 110 8.72 -2.93 -13.49
CA ILE A 110 9.83 -1.97 -13.35
C ILE A 110 11.16 -2.71 -13.12
N GLY A 111 11.17 -3.70 -12.24
CA GLY A 111 12.37 -4.49 -11.94
C GLY A 111 12.91 -5.23 -13.16
N ARG A 112 12.04 -5.78 -14.01
CA ARG A 112 12.44 -6.42 -15.28
C ARG A 112 13.08 -5.42 -16.24
N TYR A 113 12.47 -4.26 -16.43
CA TYR A 113 13.01 -3.22 -17.32
C TYR A 113 14.37 -2.68 -16.86
N LEU A 114 14.54 -2.48 -15.55
CA LEU A 114 15.81 -2.04 -14.98
C LEU A 114 16.90 -3.10 -15.14
N HIS A 115 16.57 -4.38 -14.94
CA HIS A 115 17.52 -5.47 -15.14
C HIS A 115 17.92 -5.61 -16.61
N SER A 116 16.96 -5.60 -17.55
CA SER A 116 17.26 -5.73 -18.98
C SER A 116 18.15 -4.60 -19.51
N TRP A 117 17.92 -3.36 -19.04
CA TRP A 117 18.75 -2.20 -19.42
C TRP A 117 20.21 -2.32 -18.97
N CYS A 118 20.46 -2.96 -17.83
CA CYS A 118 21.82 -3.19 -17.34
C CYS A 118 22.54 -4.27 -18.15
N THR A 119 21.85 -5.34 -18.55
CA THR A 119 22.45 -6.45 -19.30
C THR A 119 22.69 -6.17 -20.79
N THR A 120 22.03 -5.16 -21.37
CA THR A 120 22.21 -4.78 -22.79
C THR A 120 23.30 -3.74 -23.03
N LYS A 121 24.00 -3.29 -21.98
CA LYS A 121 25.08 -2.29 -22.08
C LYS A 121 26.48 -2.90 -22.09
N ASP A 122 26.58 -4.22 -22.05
CA ASP A 122 27.80 -5.01 -22.23
C ASP A 122 27.86 -5.57 -23.66
#